data_AF-A0A2P6C8L5-F1
#
_entry.id   AF-A0A2P6C8L5-F1
#
_cell.length_a   1.000
_cell.length_b   1.000
_cell.length_c   1.000
_cell.angle_alpha   90.00
_cell.angle_beta   90.00
_cell.angle_gamma   90.00
#
_symmetry.space_group_name_H-M   'P 1'
#
loop_
_entity.id
_entity.type
_entity.pdbx_description
1 polymer ?
#
loop_
_entity_poly.entity_id
_entity_poly.type
_entity_poly.pdbx_seq_one_letter_code
_entity_poly.pdbx_strand_id
1 'polypeptide(L)'
;MEYRKSEKGINIKINNEDKQLVIKNTGNGKSEVINNDNVKSIELYYSWNTNPFSSDLGYSKIMLNNDSKIFITQDKISQAEIKSLFRKKVKKEKSRFMNKLK
;
A
#
# COMPACT_ATOMS: atom_id res chain seq x y z
N MET A 1 6.08 2.96 18.60
CA MET A 1 5.45 2.48 17.35
C MET A 1 5.02 3.70 16.55
N GLU A 2 5.76 4.09 15.52
CA GLU A 2 5.38 5.20 14.64
C GLU A 2 4.38 4.71 13.59
N TYR A 3 3.24 5.40 13.47
CA TYR A 3 2.25 5.21 12.42
C TYR A 3 2.34 6.41 11.48
N ARG A 4 2.68 6.18 10.20
CA ARG A 4 2.64 7.25 9.18
C ARG A 4 1.34 7.12 8.40
N LYS A 5 0.40 8.04 8.65
CA LYS A 5 -0.84 8.19 7.89
C LYS A 5 -0.52 8.93 6.59
N SER A 6 -1.09 8.49 5.48
CA SER A 6 -1.05 9.24 4.21
C SER A 6 -1.83 10.56 4.39
N GLU A 7 -1.14 11.63 4.77
CA GLU A 7 -1.69 12.99 4.83
C GLU A 7 -1.63 13.68 3.46
N LYS A 8 -2.44 14.74 3.28
CA LYS A 8 -2.39 15.61 2.09
C LYS A 8 -0.92 16.04 1.86
N GLY A 9 -0.40 15.75 0.66
CA GLY A 9 0.98 16.07 0.31
C GLY A 9 1.95 14.89 0.29
N ILE A 10 1.48 13.64 0.35
CA ILE A 10 2.30 12.48 0.03
C ILE A 10 1.99 12.01 -1.39
N ASN A 11 2.99 12.02 -2.26
CA ASN A 11 2.92 11.49 -3.62
C ASN A 11 3.66 10.16 -3.66
N ILE A 12 2.97 9.11 -4.08
CA ILE A 12 3.53 7.77 -4.16
C ILE A 12 3.59 7.38 -5.63
N LYS A 13 4.77 6.96 -6.09
CA LYS A 13 5.01 6.50 -7.45
C LYS A 13 5.68 5.15 -7.45
N ILE A 14 5.39 4.35 -8.47
CA ILE A 14 6.12 3.12 -8.74
C ILE A 14 7.11 3.40 -9.87
N ASN A 15 8.37 3.08 -9.61
CA ASN A 15 9.37 2.94 -10.66
C ASN A 15 9.40 1.45 -11.07
N ASN A 16 8.83 1.16 -12.23
CA ASN A 16 8.73 -0.21 -12.75
C ASN A 16 10.07 -0.78 -13.22
N GLU A 17 10.99 0.08 -13.69
CA GLU A 17 12.31 -0.35 -14.19
C GLU A 17 13.14 -0.90 -13.03
N ASP A 18 13.21 -0.15 -11.93
CA ASP A 18 13.98 -0.54 -10.75
C ASP A 18 13.20 -1.39 -9.75
N LYS A 19 11.91 -1.62 -10.00
CA LYS A 19 10.97 -2.26 -9.06
C LYS A 19 10.99 -1.62 -7.67
N GLN A 20 10.84 -0.30 -7.66
CA GLN A 20 10.88 0.51 -6.45
C GLN A 20 9.58 1.27 -6.23
N LEU A 21 9.25 1.47 -4.96
CA LEU A 21 8.20 2.37 -4.52
C LEU A 21 8.86 3.67 -4.03
N VAL A 22 8.50 4.80 -4.63
CA VAL A 22 9.00 6.11 -4.25
C VAL A 22 7.91 6.89 -3.53
N ILE A 23 8.14 7.21 -2.27
CA ILE A 23 7.24 8.01 -1.43
C ILE A 23 7.87 9.40 -1.29
N LYS A 24 7.23 10.42 -1.87
CA LYS A 24 7.68 11.82 -1.78
C LYS A 24 6.72 12.62 -0.93
N ASN A 25 7.24 13.25 0.12
CA ASN A 25 6.51 14.22 0.92
C ASN A 25 6.70 15.62 0.32
N THR A 26 5.62 16.25 -0.14
CA THR A 26 5.63 17.57 -0.77
C THR A 26 5.79 18.71 0.23
N GLY A 27 5.49 18.49 1.51
CA GLY A 27 5.60 19.51 2.55
C GLY A 27 7.05 19.78 2.98
N ASN A 28 7.92 18.77 2.93
CA ASN A 28 9.33 18.89 3.32
C ASN A 28 10.33 18.46 2.24
N GLY A 29 9.85 18.09 1.06
CA GLY A 29 10.68 17.64 -0.07
C GLY A 29 11.37 16.29 0.14
N LYS A 30 11.21 15.63 1.28
CA LYS A 30 11.86 14.35 1.57
C LYS A 30 11.28 13.26 0.67
N SER A 31 12.16 12.42 0.15
CA SER A 31 11.80 11.24 -0.61
C SER A 31 12.36 10.00 0.07
N GLU A 32 11.55 8.95 0.08
CA GLU A 32 11.91 7.64 0.58
C GLU A 32 11.72 6.64 -0.56
N VAL A 33 12.76 5.86 -0.82
CA VAL A 33 12.75 4.82 -1.85
C VAL A 33 12.74 3.49 -1.16
N ILE A 34 11.74 2.67 -1.48
CA ILE A 34 11.55 1.34 -0.91
C ILE A 34 11.72 0.34 -2.03
N ASN A 35 12.79 -0.43 -1.93
CA ASN A 35 13.04 -1.56 -2.82
C ASN A 35 12.62 -2.88 -2.13
N ASN A 36 12.71 -3.97 -2.87
CA ASN A 36 12.32 -5.29 -2.37
C ASN A 36 13.18 -5.79 -1.19
N ASP A 37 14.42 -5.31 -1.08
CA ASP A 37 15.36 -5.71 -0.02
C ASP A 37 14.98 -5.06 1.31
N ASN A 38 14.44 -3.83 1.29
CA ASN A 38 13.93 -3.15 2.48
C ASN A 38 12.61 -3.74 3.01
N VAL A 39 11.92 -4.57 2.20
CA VAL A 39 10.60 -5.12 2.52
C VAL A 39 10.72 -6.49 3.19
N LYS A 40 10.18 -6.58 4.40
CA LYS A 40 10.05 -7.82 5.19
C LYS A 40 8.85 -8.64 4.74
N SER A 41 7.69 -7.99 4.59
CA SER A 41 6.46 -8.65 4.12
C SER A 41 5.37 -7.68 3.71
N ILE A 42 4.40 -8.17 2.95
CA ILE A 42 3.23 -7.39 2.52
C ILE A 42 1.95 -8.14 2.86
N GLU A 43 0.98 -7.36 3.30
CA GLU A 43 -0.41 -7.79 3.47
C GLU A 43 -1.30 -6.90 2.59
N LEU A 44 -2.13 -7.54 1.77
CA LEU A 44 -3.05 -6.87 0.86
C LEU A 44 -4.48 -7.02 1.37
N TYR A 45 -5.19 -5.90 1.49
CA TYR A 45 -6.57 -5.84 1.95
C TYR A 45 -7.43 -5.25 0.85
N TYR A 46 -8.23 -6.09 0.22
CA TYR A 46 -9.16 -5.71 -0.85
C TYR A 46 -10.55 -5.43 -0.26
N SER A 47 -11.15 -4.31 -0.67
CA SER A 47 -12.55 -3.97 -0.36
C SER A 47 -13.36 -4.05 -1.65
N TRP A 48 -14.25 -5.03 -1.75
CA TRP A 48 -15.19 -5.14 -2.87
C TRP A 48 -16.54 -4.67 -2.35
N ASN A 49 -16.76 -3.37 -2.46
CA ASN A 49 -17.94 -2.72 -1.94
C ASN A 49 -18.76 -2.14 -3.09
N THR A 50 -20.06 -2.45 -3.16
CA THR A 50 -20.98 -1.89 -4.15
C THR A 50 -21.38 -0.46 -3.82
N ASN A 51 -21.17 -0.04 -2.56
CA ASN A 51 -21.43 1.33 -2.13
C ASN A 51 -20.16 2.19 -2.36
N PRO A 52 -20.23 3.27 -3.17
CA PRO A 52 -19.08 4.10 -3.54
C PRO A 52 -18.36 4.74 -2.34
N PHE A 53 -19.01 4.93 -1.19
CA PHE A 53 -18.34 5.43 0.02
C PHE A 53 -17.31 4.44 0.60
N SER A 54 -17.42 3.16 0.25
CA SER A 54 -16.72 2.06 0.94
C SER A 54 -15.90 1.15 0.01
N SER A 55 -15.98 1.41 -1.31
CA SER A 55 -15.10 0.81 -2.32
C SER A 55 -13.63 1.22 -2.13
N ASP A 56 -13.38 2.37 -1.51
CA ASP A 56 -12.03 2.95 -1.32
C ASP A 56 -11.33 2.49 -0.04
N LEU A 57 -11.93 1.59 0.74
CA LEU A 57 -11.35 1.10 2.00
C LEU A 57 -10.24 0.06 1.82
N GLY A 58 -9.94 -0.33 0.58
CA GLY A 58 -8.82 -1.22 0.29
C GLY A 58 -7.48 -0.56 0.65
N TYR A 59 -6.53 -1.34 1.16
CA TYR A 59 -5.18 -0.86 1.43
C TYR A 59 -4.13 -1.97 1.36
N SER A 60 -2.89 -1.58 1.10
CA SER A 60 -1.72 -2.42 1.24
C SER A 60 -0.97 -2.02 2.50
N LYS A 61 -0.58 -3.01 3.30
CA LYS A 61 0.30 -2.83 4.46
C LYS A 61 1.66 -3.45 4.13
N ILE A 62 2.66 -2.60 4.01
CA ILE A 62 4.05 -2.99 3.76
C ILE A 62 4.79 -2.94 5.09
N MET A 63 5.37 -4.06 5.49
CA MET A 63 6.28 -4.15 6.64
C MET A 63 7.71 -4.09 6.15
N LEU A 64 8.50 -3.17 6.71
CA LEU A 64 9.92 -3.02 6.43
C LEU A 64 10.76 -3.88 7.39
N ASN A 65 12.04 -4.07 7.07
CA ASN A 65 12.97 -4.86 7.89
C ASN A 65 13.22 -4.26 9.28
N ASN A 66 13.12 -2.93 9.42
CA ASN A 66 13.21 -2.21 10.69
C ASN A 66 11.87 -2.21 11.47
N ASP A 67 10.94 -3.10 11.13
CA ASP A 67 9.59 -3.23 11.69
C ASP A 67 8.67 -2.00 11.53
N SER A 68 9.10 -1.01 10.75
CA SER A 68 8.22 0.10 10.32
C SER A 68 7.13 -0.41 9.39
N LYS A 69 5.98 0.26 9.43
CA LYS A 69 4.80 -0.10 8.65
C LYS A 69 4.38 1.07 7.77
N ILE A 70 4.13 0.79 6.51
CA ILE A 70 3.63 1.73 5.53
C ILE A 70 2.27 1.25 5.08
N PHE A 71 1.28 2.14 5.16
CA PHE A 71 -0.08 1.88 4.72
C PHE A 71 -0.35 2.71 3.47
N ILE A 72 -0.71 2.03 2.39
CA ILE A 72 -1.02 2.63 1.09
C ILE A 72 -2.45 2.29 0.75
N THR A 73 -3.30 3.30 0.69
CA THR A 73 -4.71 3.15 0.34
C THR A 73 -4.88 2.99 -1.16
N GLN A 74 -5.97 2.33 -1.55
CA GLN A 74 -6.29 1.98 -2.94
C GLN A 74 -6.37 3.21 -3.87
N ASP A 75 -6.78 4.36 -3.35
CA ASP A 75 -6.87 5.63 -4.08
C ASP A 75 -5.50 6.20 -4.49
N LYS A 76 -4.41 5.75 -3.85
CA LYS A 76 -3.04 6.16 -4.21
C LYS A 76 -2.43 5.20 -5.21
N ILE A 77 -2.43 3.91 -4.87
CA ILE A 77 -1.87 2.84 -5.69
C ILE A 77 -2.70 1.59 -5.43
N SER A 78 -3.05 0.88 -6.49
CA SER A 78 -3.83 -0.35 -6.35
C SER A 78 -3.02 -1.46 -5.66
N GLN A 79 -3.71 -2.34 -4.93
CA GLN A 79 -3.06 -3.50 -4.32
C GLN A 79 -2.47 -4.44 -5.38
N ALA A 80 -3.02 -4.45 -6.60
CA ALA A 80 -2.51 -5.23 -7.72
C ALA A 80 -1.12 -4.75 -8.16
N GLU A 81 -0.90 -3.44 -8.22
CA GLU A 81 0.41 -2.86 -8.53
C GLU A 81 1.43 -3.14 -7.42
N ILE A 82 1.05 -2.98 -6.15
CA ILE A 82 1.90 -3.35 -5.00
C ILE A 82 2.25 -4.85 -5.02
N LYS A 83 1.27 -5.70 -5.34
CA LYS A 83 1.46 -7.15 -5.49
C LYS A 83 2.44 -7.47 -6.61
N SER A 84 2.33 -6.78 -7.75
CA SER A 84 3.24 -6.97 -8.88
C SER A 84 4.67 -6.60 -8.49
N LEU A 85 4.83 -5.46 -7.82
CA LEU A 85 6.13 -4.91 -7.41
C LEU A 85 6.89 -5.83 -6.43
N PHE A 86 6.16 -6.41 -5.48
CA PHE A 86 6.74 -7.14 -4.36
C PHE A 86 6.18 -8.57 -4.22
N ARG A 87 5.90 -9.22 -5.35
CA ARG A 87 5.19 -10.51 -5.42
C ARG A 87 5.69 -11.58 -4.44
N LYS A 88 7.01 -11.69 -4.28
CA LYS A 88 7.66 -12.69 -3.42
C LYS A 88 7.52 -12.41 -1.92
N LYS A 89 7.08 -11.21 -1.54
CA LYS A 89 6.96 -10.75 -0.14
C LYS A 89 5.52 -10.74 0.37
N VAL A 90 4.54 -11.06 -0.49
CA VAL A 90 3.13 -11.11 -0.11
C VAL A 90 2.91 -12.30 0.83
N LYS A 91 2.59 -12.01 2.09
CA LYS A 91 2.28 -13.03 3.12
C LYS A 91 0.78 -13.24 3.30
N LYS A 92 -0.03 -12.24 2.94
CA LYS A 92 -1.46 -12.28 3.20
C LYS A 92 -2.24 -11.52 2.15
N GLU A 93 -3.30 -12.14 1.68
CA GLU A 93 -4.34 -11.49 0.88
C GLU A 93 -5.67 -11.69 1.61
N LYS A 94 -6.32 -10.59 1.97
CA LYS A 94 -7.67 -10.61 2.54
C LYS A 94 -8.60 -9.88 1.59
N SER A 95 -9.64 -10.56 1.14
CA SER A 95 -10.82 -9.92 0.57
C SER A 95 -11.93 -9.90 1.61
N ARG A 96 -12.55 -8.74 1.80
CA ARG A 96 -13.88 -8.69 2.42
C ARG A 96 -14.88 -8.55 1.28
N PHE A 97 -15.53 -9.65 0.94
CA PHE A 97 -16.77 -9.59 0.17
C PHE A 97 -17.85 -9.01 1.09
N MET A 98 -18.49 -7.92 0.69
CA MET A 98 -19.69 -7.47 1.39
C MET A 98 -20.75 -8.56 1.37
N ASN A 99 -21.43 -8.70 2.51
CA ASN A 99 -22.49 -9.68 2.73
C ASN A 99 -23.45 -9.73 1.53
N LYS A 100 -23.82 -10.95 1.12
CA LYS A 100 -24.99 -11.18 0.26
C LYS A 100 -26.15 -10.38 0.86
N LEU A 101 -26.72 -9.47 0.08
CA LEU A 101 -28.05 -8.93 0.37
C LEU A 101 -28.97 -10.15 0.55
N LYS A 102 -29.55 -10.28 1.74
CA LYS A 102 -30.61 -11.25 2.01
C LYS A 102 -31.93 -10.68 1.50
#